data_AF-A0A7T5UN74-F1
#
_entry.id   AF-A0A7T5UN74-F1
#
_cell.length_a   1.000
_cell.length_b   1.000
_cell.length_c   1.000
_cell.angle_alpha   90.00
_cell.angle_beta   90.00
_cell.angle_gamma   90.00
#
_symmetry.space_group_name_H-M   'P 1'
#
loop_
_entity.id
_entity.type
_entity.pdbx_description
1 polymer ?
#
loop_
_entity_poly.entity_id
_entity_poly.type
_entity_poly.pdbx_seq_one_letter_code
_entity_poly.pdbx_strand_id
1 'polypeptide(L)'
;MLAKLKQKIIDRTSGKRKNETSPEIFDEFKLKTGKKNQLFTFFKPEVFLKKTPDQIEKILDLVFKKLEEYEVSVDGAALFPGAAIGKYTIMDKHYGVINTLSKNASKILSKDERDLVLKTLGITNPNTKILGGHEAYEISGFGKTYDFDTYWLEAPSTKIKSGFYVRKMKIGDDETVVVNGFHPHQLAHYTEPDRFVGAMLVSSDRDWSVLRTEMLGETFPDKAVPGSIRGMLYKDAKTYGFETVTIANNALHLSAGPTEALFEIDNFLNKPFGIDFIKEEANLSAKLQKEGVSEENIRKIINDKEIHSLLEHKNTSEAIELIKSKLI
;
A
#
# COMPACT_ATOMS: atom_id res chain seq x y z
N MET A 1 22.80 10.25 -9.06
CA MET A 1 21.75 10.59 -8.07
C MET A 1 21.41 9.36 -7.22
N LEU A 2 20.99 8.25 -7.84
CA LEU A 2 20.57 7.03 -7.14
C LEU A 2 21.62 6.43 -6.19
N ALA A 3 22.90 6.43 -6.55
CA ALA A 3 23.97 5.96 -5.64
C ALA A 3 24.04 6.74 -4.31
N LYS A 4 23.85 8.07 -4.34
CA LYS A 4 23.83 8.90 -3.12
C LYS A 4 22.57 8.64 -2.30
N LEU A 5 21.42 8.50 -2.95
CA LEU A 5 20.16 8.15 -2.30
C LEU A 5 20.25 6.78 -1.62
N LYS A 6 20.81 5.78 -2.31
CA LYS A 6 21.08 4.44 -1.79
C LYS A 6 21.87 4.49 -0.50
N GLN A 7 23.00 5.21 -0.50
CA GLN A 7 23.86 5.32 0.69
C GLN A 7 23.12 5.96 1.86
N LYS A 8 22.39 7.08 1.63
CA LYS A 8 21.58 7.72 2.68
C LYS A 8 20.56 6.75 3.30
N ILE A 9 19.86 5.96 2.48
CA ILE A 9 18.91 4.95 2.96
C ILE A 9 19.61 3.90 3.84
N ILE A 10 20.75 3.37 3.39
CA ILE A 10 21.52 2.34 4.11
C ILE A 10 22.03 2.88 5.46
N ASP A 11 22.68 4.04 5.45
CA ASP A 11 23.21 4.69 6.65
C ASP A 11 22.10 4.92 7.66
N ARG A 12 20.91 5.30 7.17
CA ARG A 12 19.79 5.64 8.03
C ARG A 12 19.10 4.43 8.65
N THR A 13 18.93 3.37 7.86
CA THR A 13 18.18 2.17 8.26
C THR A 13 19.04 1.16 9.02
N SER A 14 20.38 1.22 8.87
CA SER A 14 21.32 0.43 9.66
C SER A 14 21.51 0.97 11.09
N GLY A 15 21.28 2.27 11.31
CA GLY A 15 21.22 2.86 12.64
C GLY A 15 19.97 2.41 13.39
N LYS A 16 20.11 1.72 14.53
CA LYS A 16 19.01 1.23 15.39
C LYS A 16 18.20 2.36 16.06
N ARG A 17 17.64 3.29 15.29
CA ARG A 17 16.85 4.41 15.81
C ARG A 17 15.38 4.01 15.85
N LYS A 18 14.85 3.89 17.07
CA LYS A 18 13.45 3.57 17.34
C LYS A 18 12.69 4.83 17.72
N ASN A 19 11.38 4.84 17.48
CA ASN A 19 10.43 5.87 17.95
C ASN A 19 10.59 7.27 17.31
N GLU A 20 11.28 7.40 16.17
CA GLU A 20 11.30 8.67 15.46
C GLU A 20 9.91 8.97 14.86
N THR A 21 9.43 10.19 15.02
CA THR A 21 8.05 10.56 14.65
C THR A 21 7.96 11.47 13.44
N SER A 22 9.09 11.79 12.81
CA SER A 22 9.19 12.69 11.67
C SER A 22 9.87 11.97 10.52
N PRO A 23 9.35 12.07 9.28
CA PRO A 23 10.04 11.52 8.13
C PRO A 23 11.27 12.35 7.77
N GLU A 24 12.21 11.74 7.07
CA GLU A 24 13.45 12.37 6.60
C GLU A 24 13.45 12.46 5.08
N ILE A 25 13.67 13.65 4.55
CA ILE A 25 13.76 13.91 3.11
C ILE A 25 15.19 13.66 2.66
N PHE A 26 15.38 12.74 1.72
CA PHE A 26 16.69 12.46 1.12
C PHE A 26 16.93 13.26 -0.15
N ASP A 27 15.86 13.53 -0.90
CA ASP A 27 15.82 14.38 -2.09
C ASP A 27 14.48 15.10 -2.15
N GLU A 28 14.49 16.39 -2.50
CA GLU A 28 13.29 17.22 -2.53
C GLU A 28 12.30 16.75 -3.59
N PHE A 29 11.00 16.77 -3.26
CA PHE A 29 9.94 16.32 -4.16
C PHE A 29 9.64 17.35 -5.24
N LYS A 30 9.88 16.98 -6.50
CA LYS A 30 9.56 17.75 -7.70
C LYS A 30 8.22 17.28 -8.27
N LEU A 31 7.18 18.07 -8.04
CA LEU A 31 5.82 17.70 -8.45
C LEU A 31 5.54 17.87 -9.92
N LYS A 32 6.17 18.86 -10.55
CA LYS A 32 6.07 19.04 -11.99
C LYS A 32 6.91 17.99 -12.70
N THR A 33 6.28 17.28 -13.62
CA THR A 33 6.97 16.40 -14.55
C THR A 33 6.46 16.64 -15.97
N GLY A 34 7.38 16.56 -16.94
CA GLY A 34 7.03 16.54 -18.36
C GLY A 34 6.70 15.14 -18.88
N LYS A 35 6.81 14.11 -18.04
CA LYS A 35 6.61 12.73 -18.40
C LYS A 35 5.13 12.38 -18.52
N LYS A 36 4.85 11.32 -19.30
CA LYS A 36 3.51 10.77 -19.48
C LYS A 36 2.79 10.51 -18.16
N ASN A 37 3.45 9.79 -17.26
CA ASN A 37 2.91 9.28 -16.00
C ASN A 37 3.72 9.78 -14.80
N GLN A 38 3.04 10.04 -13.69
CA GLN A 38 3.63 10.30 -12.36
C GLN A 38 3.05 9.29 -11.38
N LEU A 39 3.90 8.55 -10.69
CA LEU A 39 3.54 7.43 -9.84
C LEU A 39 4.11 7.64 -8.43
N PHE A 40 3.50 6.99 -7.45
CA PHE A 40 4.04 6.87 -6.12
C PHE A 40 4.50 5.43 -5.88
N THR A 41 5.68 5.26 -5.31
CA THR A 41 6.23 3.95 -4.98
C THR A 41 6.86 3.99 -3.61
N PHE A 42 6.83 2.88 -2.89
CA PHE A 42 7.56 2.79 -1.64
C PHE A 42 8.10 1.38 -1.38
N PHE A 43 9.29 1.34 -0.80
CA PHE A 43 9.84 0.16 -0.16
C PHE A 43 9.06 -0.14 1.11
N LYS A 44 8.59 -1.37 1.22
CA LYS A 44 7.89 -1.87 2.39
C LYS A 44 8.88 -2.20 3.53
N PRO A 45 8.42 -2.28 4.79
CA PRO A 45 9.30 -2.40 5.95
C PRO A 45 10.23 -3.62 5.96
N GLU A 46 9.82 -4.74 5.37
CA GLU A 46 10.62 -5.96 5.28
C GLU A 46 11.94 -5.79 4.52
N VAL A 47 12.07 -4.74 3.71
CA VAL A 47 13.31 -4.38 2.99
C VAL A 47 14.40 -3.92 3.97
N PHE A 48 14.00 -3.29 5.08
CA PHE A 48 14.92 -2.74 6.08
C PHE A 48 14.97 -3.58 7.35
N LEU A 49 13.90 -4.32 7.63
CA LEU A 49 13.73 -5.06 8.87
C LEU A 49 14.68 -6.26 8.96
N LYS A 50 15.53 -6.27 9.99
CA LYS A 50 16.46 -7.37 10.30
C LYS A 50 17.36 -7.75 9.10
N LYS A 51 17.71 -6.76 8.28
CA LYS A 51 18.62 -6.94 7.14
C LYS A 51 19.99 -6.36 7.46
N THR A 52 21.02 -6.99 6.91
CA THR A 52 22.36 -6.42 6.87
C THR A 52 22.44 -5.29 5.83
N PRO A 53 23.36 -4.33 5.97
CA PRO A 53 23.60 -3.31 4.94
C PRO A 53 23.74 -3.89 3.52
N ASP A 54 24.50 -4.98 3.36
CA ASP A 54 24.69 -5.66 2.08
C ASP A 54 23.39 -6.21 1.48
N GLN A 55 22.49 -6.74 2.32
CA GLN A 55 21.19 -7.23 1.83
C GLN A 55 20.28 -6.07 1.42
N ILE A 56 20.28 -4.98 2.19
CA ILE A 56 19.54 -3.75 1.83
C ILE A 56 20.08 -3.23 0.49
N GLU A 57 21.41 -3.14 0.35
CA GLU A 57 22.08 -2.71 -0.87
C GLU A 57 21.66 -3.55 -2.08
N LYS A 58 21.67 -4.88 -1.97
CA LYS A 58 21.24 -5.77 -3.07
C LYS A 58 19.80 -5.53 -3.51
N ILE A 59 18.89 -5.27 -2.57
CA ILE A 59 17.49 -4.96 -2.90
C ILE A 59 17.39 -3.59 -3.58
N LEU A 60 18.07 -2.57 -3.04
CA LEU A 60 18.08 -1.24 -3.62
C LEU A 60 18.69 -1.24 -5.02
N ASP A 61 19.78 -1.97 -5.23
CA ASP A 61 20.43 -2.13 -6.54
C ASP A 61 19.51 -2.81 -7.55
N LEU A 62 18.80 -3.87 -7.14
CA LEU A 62 17.80 -4.50 -7.99
C LEU A 62 16.72 -3.50 -8.41
N VAL A 63 16.14 -2.79 -7.46
CA VAL A 63 15.05 -1.85 -7.75
C VAL A 63 15.54 -0.68 -8.59
N PHE A 64 16.65 -0.04 -8.22
CA PHE A 64 17.17 1.13 -8.95
C PHE A 64 17.63 0.78 -10.36
N LYS A 65 18.27 -0.39 -10.55
CA LYS A 65 18.58 -0.89 -11.89
C LYS A 65 17.30 -1.08 -12.72
N LYS A 66 16.23 -1.62 -12.11
CA LYS A 66 14.94 -1.78 -12.80
C LYS A 66 14.27 -0.44 -13.12
N LEU A 67 14.36 0.54 -12.24
CA LEU A 67 13.89 1.90 -12.55
C LEU A 67 14.66 2.49 -13.74
N GLU A 68 15.99 2.34 -13.78
CA GLU A 68 16.82 2.80 -14.91
C GLU A 68 16.50 2.05 -16.22
N GLU A 69 16.39 0.72 -16.19
CA GLU A 69 16.04 -0.13 -17.34
C GLU A 69 14.69 0.27 -17.98
N TYR A 70 13.73 0.72 -17.17
CA TYR A 70 12.40 1.16 -17.61
C TYR A 70 12.27 2.68 -17.73
N GLU A 71 13.39 3.42 -17.72
CA GLU A 71 13.43 4.88 -17.89
C GLU A 71 12.50 5.61 -16.91
N VAL A 72 12.50 5.16 -15.66
CA VAL A 72 11.77 5.77 -14.55
C VAL A 72 12.70 6.74 -13.82
N SER A 73 12.32 8.01 -13.83
CA SER A 73 12.98 9.07 -13.08
C SER A 73 12.51 9.08 -11.63
N VAL A 74 13.44 9.29 -10.69
CA VAL A 74 13.11 9.58 -9.28
C VAL A 74 13.04 11.10 -9.11
N ASP A 75 11.86 11.59 -8.76
CA ASP A 75 11.54 13.01 -8.65
C ASP A 75 11.55 13.49 -7.18
N GLY A 76 11.77 12.59 -6.23
CA GLY A 76 11.92 12.91 -4.81
C GLY A 76 11.89 11.63 -3.98
N ALA A 77 12.49 11.67 -2.78
CA ALA A 77 12.56 10.51 -1.92
C ALA A 77 12.62 10.88 -0.44
N ALA A 78 11.92 10.09 0.38
CA ALA A 78 11.93 10.24 1.82
C ALA A 78 11.84 8.89 2.54
N LEU A 79 12.31 8.86 3.78
CA LEU A 79 12.17 7.72 4.69
C LEU A 79 11.18 8.05 5.78
N PHE A 80 10.20 7.19 5.98
CA PHE A 80 9.17 7.31 6.99
C PHE A 80 9.41 6.28 8.09
N PRO A 81 9.72 6.69 9.32
CA PRO A 81 9.68 5.80 10.46
C PRO A 81 8.24 5.31 10.74
N GLY A 82 8.11 4.10 11.27
CA GLY A 82 6.79 3.50 11.55
C GLY A 82 5.93 4.33 12.52
N ALA A 83 6.56 4.95 13.53
CA ALA A 83 5.84 5.84 14.43
C ALA A 83 5.29 7.09 13.71
N ALA A 84 5.97 7.59 12.66
CA ALA A 84 5.43 8.66 11.81
C ALA A 84 4.24 8.14 10.97
N ILE A 85 4.37 6.96 10.36
CA ILE A 85 3.27 6.30 9.61
C ILE A 85 2.01 6.18 10.48
N GLY A 86 2.17 5.72 11.73
CA GLY A 86 1.09 5.60 12.70
C GLY A 86 0.49 6.95 13.11
N LYS A 87 1.33 7.91 13.48
CA LYS A 87 0.91 9.28 13.87
C LYS A 87 0.04 9.95 12.81
N TYR A 88 0.42 9.83 11.54
CA TYR A 88 -0.28 10.48 10.43
C TYR A 88 -1.36 9.61 9.78
N THR A 89 -1.61 8.42 10.33
CA THR A 89 -2.62 7.45 9.87
C THR A 89 -2.49 7.14 8.37
N ILE A 90 -1.25 7.06 7.89
CA ILE A 90 -0.96 6.92 6.46
C ILE A 90 -1.51 5.58 5.94
N MET A 91 -1.22 4.48 6.64
CA MET A 91 -1.67 3.15 6.23
C MET A 91 -3.15 2.90 6.52
N ASP A 92 -3.71 3.54 7.54
CA ASP A 92 -5.16 3.54 7.79
C ASP A 92 -5.96 4.07 6.59
N LYS A 93 -5.50 5.18 5.99
CA LYS A 93 -6.12 5.80 4.82
C LYS A 93 -5.84 5.00 3.56
N HIS A 94 -4.59 4.56 3.37
CA HIS A 94 -4.19 3.73 2.24
C HIS A 94 -5.06 2.46 2.15
N TYR A 95 -5.30 1.79 3.28
CA TYR A 95 -6.19 0.63 3.38
C TYR A 95 -7.62 0.97 3.85
N GLY A 96 -8.15 2.15 3.51
CA GLY A 96 -9.38 2.73 4.08
C GLY A 96 -10.55 1.77 4.32
N VAL A 97 -10.99 1.02 3.30
CA VAL A 97 -12.11 0.05 3.43
C VAL A 97 -11.74 -1.10 4.37
N ILE A 98 -10.55 -1.68 4.21
CA ILE A 98 -10.07 -2.79 5.03
C ILE A 98 -9.98 -2.35 6.50
N ASN A 99 -9.38 -1.17 6.73
CA ASN A 99 -9.20 -0.59 8.06
C ASN A 99 -10.54 -0.30 8.74
N THR A 100 -11.46 0.32 8.02
CA THR A 100 -12.79 0.68 8.54
C THR A 100 -13.56 -0.57 8.97
N LEU A 101 -13.60 -1.60 8.12
CA LEU A 101 -14.25 -2.88 8.44
C LEU A 101 -13.52 -3.63 9.55
N SER A 102 -12.19 -3.69 9.52
CA SER A 102 -11.41 -4.39 10.54
C SER A 102 -11.58 -3.77 11.94
N LYS A 103 -11.78 -2.46 12.03
CA LYS A 103 -11.97 -1.74 13.30
C LYS A 103 -13.42 -1.71 13.80
N ASN A 104 -14.41 -1.84 12.91
CA ASN A 104 -15.79 -1.51 13.28
C ASN A 104 -16.87 -2.43 12.70
N ALA A 105 -16.54 -3.57 12.08
CA ALA A 105 -17.54 -4.42 11.40
C ALA A 105 -18.72 -4.82 12.31
N SER A 106 -18.50 -4.97 13.63
CA SER A 106 -19.60 -5.28 14.56
C SER A 106 -20.69 -4.20 14.59
N LYS A 107 -20.35 -2.95 14.25
CA LYS A 107 -21.22 -1.75 14.36
C LYS A 107 -21.70 -1.22 13.01
N ILE A 108 -20.90 -1.34 11.96
CA ILE A 108 -21.14 -0.61 10.69
C ILE A 108 -21.79 -1.46 9.61
N LEU A 109 -21.78 -2.78 9.73
CA LEU A 109 -22.38 -3.65 8.72
C LEU A 109 -23.90 -3.48 8.72
N SER A 110 -24.45 -3.20 7.53
CA SER A 110 -25.91 -3.17 7.36
C SER A 110 -26.51 -4.57 7.55
N LYS A 111 -27.83 -4.64 7.75
CA LYS A 111 -28.53 -5.93 7.83
C LYS A 111 -28.26 -6.79 6.58
N ASP A 112 -28.34 -6.20 5.39
CA ASP A 112 -28.11 -6.90 4.12
C ASP A 112 -26.67 -7.41 4.00
N GLU A 113 -25.68 -6.65 4.46
CA GLU A 113 -24.28 -7.09 4.47
C GLU A 113 -24.06 -8.25 5.45
N ARG A 114 -24.69 -8.20 6.63
CA ARG A 114 -24.63 -9.31 7.60
C ARG A 114 -25.27 -10.57 7.03
N ASP A 115 -26.47 -10.46 6.46
CA ASP A 115 -27.19 -11.58 5.86
C ASP A 115 -26.39 -12.18 4.70
N LEU A 116 -25.77 -11.34 3.86
CA LEU A 116 -24.87 -11.78 2.80
C LEU A 116 -23.66 -12.55 3.34
N VAL A 117 -23.00 -12.05 4.40
CA VAL A 117 -21.87 -12.73 5.04
C VAL A 117 -22.28 -14.10 5.58
N LEU A 118 -23.36 -14.18 6.35
CA LEU A 118 -23.83 -15.43 6.95
C LEU A 118 -24.21 -16.44 5.87
N LYS A 119 -24.97 -16.01 4.85
CA LYS A 119 -25.33 -16.84 3.69
C LYS A 119 -24.10 -17.35 2.96
N THR A 120 -23.12 -16.48 2.70
CA THR A 120 -21.88 -16.83 1.99
C THR A 120 -21.06 -17.87 2.75
N LEU A 121 -21.10 -17.84 4.08
CA LEU A 121 -20.41 -18.80 4.95
C LEU A 121 -21.24 -20.04 5.30
N GLY A 122 -22.47 -20.15 4.78
CA GLY A 122 -23.39 -21.25 5.08
C GLY A 122 -23.84 -21.29 6.55
N ILE A 123 -23.88 -20.14 7.23
CA ILE A 123 -24.24 -20.01 8.64
C ILE A 123 -25.74 -19.79 8.76
N THR A 124 -26.43 -20.66 9.50
CA THR A 124 -27.89 -20.60 9.67
C THR A 124 -28.32 -19.81 10.91
N ASN A 125 -27.45 -19.62 11.90
CA ASN A 125 -27.75 -18.84 13.09
C ASN A 125 -27.60 -17.34 12.80
N PRO A 126 -28.71 -16.56 12.74
CA PRO A 126 -28.65 -15.12 12.45
C PRO A 126 -27.96 -14.30 13.55
N ASN A 127 -27.88 -14.86 14.77
CA ASN A 127 -27.24 -14.21 15.92
C ASN A 127 -25.73 -14.48 16.00
N THR A 128 -25.14 -15.11 14.98
CA THR A 128 -23.70 -15.35 14.95
C THR A 128 -22.95 -14.02 15.02
N LYS A 129 -21.95 -13.97 15.92
CA LYS A 129 -21.15 -12.77 16.15
C LYS A 129 -20.30 -12.48 14.90
N ILE A 130 -20.31 -11.22 14.47
CA ILE A 130 -19.44 -10.72 13.39
C ILE A 130 -18.58 -9.62 13.99
N LEU A 131 -17.27 -9.80 13.96
CA LEU A 131 -16.28 -8.86 14.48
C LEU A 131 -15.29 -8.46 13.39
N GLY A 132 -14.84 -7.22 13.42
CA GLY A 132 -13.67 -6.79 12.67
C GLY A 132 -12.40 -7.45 13.22
N GLY A 133 -11.34 -7.52 12.41
CA GLY A 133 -10.07 -8.12 12.80
C GLY A 133 -9.45 -7.48 14.03
N HIS A 134 -9.54 -6.15 14.18
CA HIS A 134 -9.08 -5.46 15.39
C HIS A 134 -9.98 -5.78 16.58
N GLU A 135 -11.31 -5.75 16.40
CA GLU A 135 -12.28 -6.09 17.45
C GLU A 135 -12.10 -7.54 17.96
N ALA A 136 -11.83 -8.47 17.04
CA ALA A 136 -11.57 -9.86 17.36
C ALA A 136 -10.21 -10.04 18.06
N TYR A 137 -9.17 -9.37 17.58
CA TYR A 137 -7.84 -9.40 18.20
C TYR A 137 -7.89 -8.90 19.65
N GLU A 138 -8.58 -7.80 19.92
CA GLU A 138 -8.69 -7.21 21.27
C GLU A 138 -9.23 -8.18 22.33
N ILE A 139 -10.14 -9.09 21.95
CA ILE A 139 -10.77 -10.04 22.88
C ILE A 139 -10.21 -11.46 22.78
N SER A 140 -9.29 -11.70 21.85
CA SER A 140 -8.78 -13.05 21.53
C SER A 140 -7.78 -13.59 22.55
N GLY A 141 -7.12 -12.71 23.31
CA GLY A 141 -6.03 -13.07 24.22
C GLY A 141 -4.67 -13.30 23.54
N PHE A 142 -4.54 -13.10 22.21
CA PHE A 142 -3.23 -13.15 21.56
C PHE A 142 -2.34 -12.00 22.04
N GLY A 143 -1.09 -12.31 22.39
CA GLY A 143 -0.14 -11.31 22.85
C GLY A 143 0.47 -10.45 21.73
N LYS A 144 0.45 -10.95 20.48
CA LYS A 144 0.98 -10.26 19.30
C LYS A 144 0.03 -10.40 18.12
N THR A 145 -0.07 -9.34 17.32
CA THR A 145 -0.88 -9.35 16.08
C THR A 145 -0.42 -10.41 15.08
N TYR A 146 0.88 -10.71 15.05
CA TYR A 146 1.45 -11.78 14.20
C TYR A 146 0.88 -13.17 14.52
N ASP A 147 0.68 -13.48 15.80
CA ASP A 147 0.15 -14.79 16.20
C ASP A 147 -1.33 -14.91 15.80
N PHE A 148 -2.09 -13.81 15.90
CA PHE A 148 -3.47 -13.73 15.42
C PHE A 148 -3.57 -13.85 13.89
N ASP A 149 -2.67 -13.19 13.14
CA ASP A 149 -2.63 -13.32 11.68
C ASP A 149 -2.22 -14.73 11.24
N THR A 150 -1.29 -15.38 11.96
CA THR A 150 -0.95 -16.78 11.73
C THR A 150 -2.19 -17.67 11.90
N TYR A 151 -2.97 -17.47 12.96
CA TYR A 151 -4.23 -18.16 13.17
C TYR A 151 -5.26 -17.87 12.05
N TRP A 152 -5.36 -16.61 11.59
CA TRP A 152 -6.18 -16.22 10.44
C TRP A 152 -5.74 -16.90 9.13
N LEU A 153 -4.46 -17.20 8.94
CA LEU A 153 -3.93 -17.82 7.73
C LEU A 153 -4.04 -19.36 7.71
N GLU A 154 -4.41 -20.01 8.81
CA GLU A 154 -4.59 -21.47 8.87
C GLU A 154 -5.69 -22.03 7.96
N ALA A 155 -6.60 -21.17 7.49
CA ALA A 155 -7.63 -21.54 6.53
C ALA A 155 -7.95 -20.37 5.58
N PRO A 156 -8.47 -20.64 4.37
CA PRO A 156 -8.80 -19.60 3.42
C PRO A 156 -9.89 -18.67 3.95
N SER A 157 -9.81 -17.41 3.53
CA SER A 157 -10.88 -16.43 3.74
C SER A 157 -11.74 -16.29 2.49
N THR A 158 -13.00 -15.89 2.69
CA THR A 158 -13.94 -15.63 1.60
C THR A 158 -14.03 -14.13 1.34
N LYS A 159 -13.84 -13.73 0.07
CA LYS A 159 -14.01 -12.34 -0.36
C LYS A 159 -15.49 -12.06 -0.62
N ILE A 160 -16.08 -11.10 0.08
CA ILE A 160 -17.43 -10.59 -0.15
C ILE A 160 -17.41 -9.53 -1.27
N LYS A 161 -16.53 -8.53 -1.10
CA LYS A 161 -16.23 -7.48 -2.08
C LYS A 161 -14.79 -6.98 -1.87
N SER A 162 -14.33 -6.05 -2.71
CA SER A 162 -12.99 -5.48 -2.54
C SER A 162 -12.83 -4.87 -1.13
N GLY A 163 -11.77 -5.29 -0.43
CA GLY A 163 -11.51 -4.87 0.95
C GLY A 163 -12.37 -5.51 2.04
N PHE A 164 -13.26 -6.45 1.71
CA PHE A 164 -14.15 -7.13 2.66
C PHE A 164 -13.97 -8.65 2.59
N TYR A 165 -13.10 -9.18 3.44
CA TYR A 165 -12.78 -10.60 3.56
C TYR A 165 -13.30 -11.15 4.88
N VAL A 166 -13.89 -12.33 4.88
CA VAL A 166 -14.49 -12.94 6.06
C VAL A 166 -14.05 -14.38 6.25
N ARG A 167 -13.97 -14.81 7.50
CA ARG A 167 -13.70 -16.20 7.87
C ARG A 167 -14.39 -16.54 9.18
N LYS A 168 -14.81 -17.80 9.36
CA LYS A 168 -15.18 -18.33 10.68
C LYS A 168 -13.93 -18.68 11.47
N MET A 169 -13.86 -18.21 12.71
CA MET A 169 -12.76 -18.46 13.64
C MET A 169 -13.32 -18.72 15.04
N LYS A 170 -12.59 -19.49 15.83
CA LYS A 170 -12.88 -19.63 17.26
C LYS A 170 -12.16 -18.51 18.00
N ILE A 171 -12.91 -17.64 18.66
CA ILE A 171 -12.36 -16.51 19.44
C ILE A 171 -12.79 -16.73 20.89
N GLY A 172 -11.85 -17.09 21.77
CA GLY A 172 -12.18 -17.65 23.08
C GLY A 172 -12.91 -18.98 22.91
N ASP A 173 -14.10 -19.11 23.49
CA ASP A 173 -14.96 -20.28 23.33
C ASP A 173 -16.03 -20.14 22.24
N ASP A 174 -16.18 -18.94 21.67
CA ASP A 174 -17.25 -18.63 20.71
C ASP A 174 -16.82 -18.85 19.26
N GLU A 175 -17.70 -19.43 18.45
CA GLU A 175 -17.58 -19.39 17.00
C GLU A 175 -17.98 -17.99 16.50
N THR A 176 -17.02 -17.28 15.90
CA THR A 176 -17.18 -15.89 15.45
C THR A 176 -16.81 -15.76 13.98
N VAL A 177 -17.56 -14.96 13.23
CA VAL A 177 -17.13 -14.51 11.91
C VAL A 177 -16.21 -13.30 12.09
N VAL A 178 -14.97 -13.42 11.62
CA VAL A 178 -13.97 -12.36 11.66
C VAL A 178 -13.85 -11.72 10.27
N VAL A 179 -13.88 -10.39 10.25
CA VAL A 179 -13.75 -9.55 9.04
C VAL A 179 -12.34 -8.97 8.97
N ASN A 180 -11.61 -9.24 7.89
CA ASN A 180 -10.25 -8.73 7.67
C ASN A 180 -9.30 -9.02 8.85
N GLY A 181 -9.23 -10.27 9.30
CA GLY A 181 -8.45 -10.68 10.47
C GLY A 181 -6.94 -10.50 10.33
N PHE A 182 -6.42 -10.44 9.09
CA PHE A 182 -5.00 -10.14 8.83
C PHE A 182 -4.61 -8.68 9.12
N HIS A 183 -5.58 -7.76 9.12
CA HIS A 183 -5.28 -6.33 9.07
C HIS A 183 -4.59 -5.76 10.32
N PRO A 184 -4.85 -6.21 11.56
CA PRO A 184 -4.07 -5.79 12.72
C PRO A 184 -2.57 -6.02 12.54
N HIS A 185 -2.17 -7.19 12.02
CA HIS A 185 -0.77 -7.47 11.75
C HIS A 185 -0.24 -6.66 10.56
N GLN A 186 -1.02 -6.55 9.49
CA GLN A 186 -0.67 -5.72 8.34
C GLN A 186 -0.40 -4.27 8.75
N LEU A 187 -1.23 -3.68 9.63
CA LEU A 187 -1.04 -2.31 10.09
C LEU A 187 0.22 -2.20 10.97
N ALA A 188 0.38 -3.12 11.94
CA ALA A 188 1.57 -3.18 12.79
C ALA A 188 2.87 -3.33 11.99
N HIS A 189 2.85 -4.09 10.88
CA HIS A 189 4.00 -4.24 10.00
C HIS A 189 4.58 -2.91 9.53
N TYR A 190 3.74 -1.90 9.33
CA TYR A 190 4.15 -0.55 8.92
C TYR A 190 4.33 0.44 10.06
N THR A 191 3.67 0.26 11.20
CA THR A 191 3.61 1.27 12.27
C THR A 191 4.50 0.98 13.46
N GLU A 192 5.02 -0.24 13.61
CA GLU A 192 5.90 -0.60 14.73
C GLU A 192 7.17 0.30 14.76
N PRO A 193 7.72 0.63 15.95
CA PRO A 193 8.74 1.67 16.07
C PRO A 193 10.10 1.38 15.41
N ASP A 194 10.36 0.13 15.00
CA ASP A 194 11.56 -0.30 14.30
C ASP A 194 11.34 -0.48 12.78
N ARG A 195 10.20 0.01 12.27
CA ARG A 195 9.80 -0.08 10.86
C ARG A 195 10.17 1.19 10.13
N PHE A 196 10.49 1.02 8.85
CA PHE A 196 10.71 2.12 7.92
C PHE A 196 9.98 1.87 6.61
N VAL A 197 9.48 2.94 5.99
CA VAL A 197 8.94 2.93 4.63
C VAL A 197 9.75 3.91 3.80
N GLY A 198 10.38 3.43 2.72
CA GLY A 198 11.16 4.27 1.82
C GLY A 198 10.30 4.73 0.66
N ALA A 199 9.76 5.94 0.73
CA ALA A 199 8.85 6.49 -0.26
C ALA A 199 9.59 7.27 -1.36
N MET A 200 9.12 7.14 -2.59
CA MET A 200 9.64 7.87 -3.75
C MET A 200 8.48 8.35 -4.64
N LEU A 201 8.63 9.58 -5.10
CA LEU A 201 7.86 10.08 -6.23
C LEU A 201 8.65 9.76 -7.50
N VAL A 202 7.99 9.18 -8.49
CA VAL A 202 8.64 8.79 -9.74
C VAL A 202 7.82 9.20 -10.95
N SER A 203 8.47 9.34 -12.10
CA SER A 203 7.79 9.61 -13.37
C SER A 203 8.42 8.87 -14.54
N SER A 204 7.61 8.57 -15.55
CA SER A 204 8.04 7.79 -16.72
C SER A 204 7.14 8.03 -17.93
N ASP A 205 7.69 7.83 -19.12
CA ASP A 205 6.94 7.78 -20.39
C ASP A 205 6.40 6.39 -20.71
N ARG A 206 6.83 5.36 -19.96
CA ARG A 206 6.35 3.98 -20.11
C ARG A 206 4.91 3.85 -19.65
N ASP A 207 4.21 2.89 -20.26
CA ASP A 207 2.84 2.57 -19.90
C ASP A 207 2.74 2.08 -18.47
N TRP A 208 1.69 2.53 -17.77
CA TRP A 208 1.46 2.13 -16.39
C TRP A 208 1.31 0.61 -16.23
N SER A 209 0.67 -0.04 -17.20
CA SER A 209 0.58 -1.50 -17.28
C SER A 209 1.96 -2.15 -17.29
N VAL A 210 2.86 -1.72 -18.20
CA VAL A 210 4.24 -2.23 -18.33
C VAL A 210 5.02 -2.05 -17.03
N LEU A 211 4.94 -0.88 -16.39
CA LEU A 211 5.61 -0.63 -15.11
C LEU A 211 5.11 -1.56 -13.99
N ARG A 212 3.82 -1.90 -13.98
CA ARG A 212 3.27 -2.80 -12.97
C ARG A 212 3.53 -4.28 -13.25
N THR A 213 3.35 -4.73 -14.49
CA THR A 213 3.39 -6.16 -14.83
C THR A 213 4.79 -6.63 -15.16
N GLU A 214 5.63 -5.80 -15.79
CA GLU A 214 6.95 -6.20 -16.27
C GLU A 214 8.09 -5.68 -15.39
N MET A 215 8.05 -4.41 -14.97
CA MET A 215 9.08 -3.85 -14.09
C MET A 215 8.90 -4.33 -12.65
N LEU A 216 7.73 -4.07 -12.04
CA LEU A 216 7.45 -4.48 -10.67
C LEU A 216 7.12 -5.97 -10.56
N GLY A 217 6.24 -6.46 -11.43
CA GLY A 217 5.73 -7.83 -11.40
C GLY A 217 4.41 -7.97 -10.64
N GLU A 218 3.70 -9.07 -10.91
CA GLU A 218 2.44 -9.41 -10.27
C GLU A 218 2.49 -9.36 -8.74
N THR A 219 1.37 -9.01 -8.11
CA THR A 219 1.26 -8.91 -6.65
C THR A 219 1.54 -10.25 -5.95
N PHE A 220 1.14 -11.35 -6.58
CA PHE A 220 1.51 -12.71 -6.19
C PHE A 220 2.86 -13.06 -6.84
N PRO A 221 3.96 -13.13 -6.05
CA PRO A 221 5.31 -13.19 -6.61
C PRO A 221 5.61 -14.46 -7.42
N ASP A 222 4.91 -15.56 -7.14
CA ASP A 222 4.97 -16.83 -7.89
C ASP A 222 4.39 -16.72 -9.31
N LYS A 223 3.56 -15.69 -9.56
CA LYS A 223 3.00 -15.37 -10.88
C LYS A 223 3.71 -14.22 -11.58
N ALA A 224 4.67 -13.58 -10.92
CA ALA A 224 5.40 -12.45 -11.48
C ALA A 224 6.32 -12.90 -12.62
N VAL A 225 6.46 -12.07 -13.65
CA VAL A 225 7.38 -12.39 -14.75
C VAL A 225 8.81 -12.52 -14.19
N PRO A 226 9.61 -13.54 -14.58
CA PRO A 226 10.87 -13.84 -13.90
C PRO A 226 11.90 -12.70 -13.85
N GLY A 227 11.86 -11.79 -14.83
CA GLY A 227 12.74 -10.61 -14.92
C GLY A 227 12.25 -9.38 -14.17
N SER A 228 11.06 -9.40 -13.58
CA SER A 228 10.53 -8.30 -12.77
C SER A 228 11.19 -8.27 -11.38
N ILE A 229 11.05 -7.14 -10.67
CA ILE A 229 11.52 -7.00 -9.28
C ILE A 229 10.98 -8.14 -8.41
N ARG A 230 9.66 -8.37 -8.41
CA ARG A 230 9.04 -9.42 -7.59
C ARG A 230 9.41 -10.82 -8.04
N GLY A 231 9.55 -11.05 -9.35
CA GLY A 231 9.99 -12.35 -9.89
C GLY A 231 11.43 -12.70 -9.48
N MET A 232 12.34 -11.73 -9.53
CA MET A 232 13.73 -11.91 -9.11
C MET A 232 13.83 -12.13 -7.60
N LEU A 233 13.10 -11.36 -6.79
CA LEU A 233 13.03 -11.54 -5.35
C LEU A 233 12.44 -12.92 -4.98
N TYR A 234 11.40 -13.36 -5.67
CA TYR A 234 10.78 -14.67 -5.44
C TYR A 234 11.73 -15.82 -5.77
N LYS A 235 12.41 -15.74 -6.92
CA LYS A 235 13.35 -16.77 -7.38
C LYS A 235 14.53 -16.96 -6.43
N ASP A 236 15.06 -15.88 -5.85
CA ASP A 236 16.26 -15.92 -5.01
C ASP A 236 16.11 -15.14 -3.70
N ALA A 237 15.02 -15.43 -2.97
CA ALA A 237 14.64 -14.76 -1.74
C ALA A 237 15.81 -14.61 -0.75
N LYS A 238 16.58 -15.68 -0.54
CA LYS A 238 17.68 -15.74 0.44
C LYS A 238 18.82 -14.80 0.10
N THR A 239 19.16 -14.64 -1.18
CA THR A 239 20.19 -13.68 -1.62
C THR A 239 19.86 -12.24 -1.21
N TYR A 240 18.57 -11.92 -1.21
CA TYR A 240 18.02 -10.63 -0.78
C TYR A 240 17.64 -10.60 0.71
N GLY A 241 17.96 -11.66 1.46
CA GLY A 241 17.71 -11.76 2.90
C GLY A 241 16.27 -12.07 3.29
N PHE A 242 15.42 -12.48 2.35
CA PHE A 242 14.09 -13.01 2.63
C PHE A 242 14.15 -14.51 2.85
N GLU A 243 13.35 -15.03 3.79
CA GLU A 243 13.12 -16.47 3.89
C GLU A 243 12.28 -16.97 2.71
N THR A 244 11.18 -16.26 2.47
CA THR A 244 10.28 -16.41 1.32
C THR A 244 9.71 -15.06 0.93
N VAL A 245 9.31 -14.92 -0.33
CA VAL A 245 8.62 -13.72 -0.83
C VAL A 245 7.17 -14.08 -1.14
N THR A 246 6.24 -13.34 -0.54
CA THR A 246 4.80 -13.58 -0.55
C THR A 246 4.08 -12.27 -0.87
N ILE A 247 2.75 -12.30 -1.02
CA ILE A 247 1.94 -11.09 -1.17
C ILE A 247 2.14 -10.07 -0.03
N ALA A 248 2.40 -10.55 1.20
CA ALA A 248 2.57 -9.69 2.36
C ALA A 248 3.93 -8.98 2.38
N ASN A 249 4.98 -9.64 1.88
CA ASN A 249 6.38 -9.18 2.00
C ASN A 249 7.12 -9.09 0.66
N ASN A 250 6.43 -8.65 -0.41
CA ASN A 250 6.96 -8.50 -1.77
C ASN A 250 7.74 -7.20 -2.03
N ALA A 251 8.30 -6.59 -0.98
CA ALA A 251 9.30 -5.51 -0.96
C ALA A 251 8.88 -4.14 -1.49
N LEU A 252 8.13 -4.04 -2.59
CA LEU A 252 7.85 -2.77 -3.26
C LEU A 252 6.36 -2.63 -3.59
N HIS A 253 5.83 -1.44 -3.30
CA HIS A 253 4.53 -0.96 -3.74
C HIS A 253 4.70 0.01 -4.92
N LEU A 254 3.75 0.02 -5.85
CA LEU A 254 3.61 1.03 -6.90
C LEU A 254 2.11 1.30 -7.06
N SER A 255 1.71 2.57 -7.12
CA SER A 255 0.29 2.93 -7.26
C SER A 255 -0.32 2.23 -8.48
N ALA A 256 -1.57 1.81 -8.37
CA ALA A 256 -2.21 0.96 -9.37
C ALA A 256 -2.60 1.73 -10.65
N GLY A 257 -2.80 3.05 -10.53
CA GLY A 257 -3.13 3.98 -11.61
C GLY A 257 -3.05 5.45 -11.19
N PRO A 258 -3.41 6.40 -12.08
CA PRO A 258 -3.17 7.83 -11.88
C PRO A 258 -3.92 8.44 -10.69
N THR A 259 -5.16 8.04 -10.42
CA THR A 259 -5.94 8.58 -9.30
C THR A 259 -5.44 8.06 -7.95
N GLU A 260 -5.04 6.79 -7.89
CA GLU A 260 -4.42 6.24 -6.69
C GLU A 260 -3.05 6.84 -6.44
N ALA A 261 -2.25 7.09 -7.47
CA ALA A 261 -0.98 7.81 -7.32
C ALA A 261 -1.18 9.21 -6.73
N LEU A 262 -2.16 9.98 -7.23
CA LEU A 262 -2.46 11.30 -6.68
C LEU A 262 -2.95 11.23 -5.22
N PHE A 263 -3.78 10.24 -4.90
CA PHE A 263 -4.19 9.98 -3.51
C PHE A 263 -2.99 9.63 -2.61
N GLU A 264 -2.08 8.78 -3.07
CA GLU A 264 -0.90 8.37 -2.30
C GLU A 264 0.09 9.50 -2.10
N ILE A 265 0.30 10.33 -3.12
CA ILE A 265 1.10 11.55 -3.04
C ILE A 265 0.53 12.47 -1.95
N ASP A 266 -0.78 12.75 -1.98
CA ASP A 266 -1.42 13.56 -0.93
C ASP A 266 -1.30 12.90 0.46
N ASN A 267 -1.58 11.60 0.55
CA ASN A 267 -1.60 10.87 1.80
C ASN A 267 -0.22 10.80 2.48
N PHE A 268 0.83 10.49 1.73
CA PHE A 268 2.17 10.35 2.28
C PHE A 268 2.86 11.67 2.49
N LEU A 269 2.64 12.64 1.60
CA LEU A 269 3.54 13.77 1.54
C LEU A 269 2.91 15.04 2.15
N ASN A 270 1.58 15.23 2.09
CA ASN A 270 0.95 16.50 2.50
C ASN A 270 1.11 16.81 3.99
N LYS A 271 0.46 16.01 4.85
CA LYS A 271 0.48 16.25 6.30
C LYS A 271 1.87 16.08 6.94
N PRO A 272 2.68 15.06 6.58
CA PRO A 272 3.95 14.82 7.26
C PRO A 272 5.01 15.88 6.96
N PHE A 273 4.96 16.51 5.79
CA PHE A 273 5.94 17.53 5.38
C PHE A 273 5.37 18.95 5.31
N GLY A 274 4.06 19.12 5.46
CA GLY A 274 3.40 20.42 5.27
C GLY A 274 3.50 20.96 3.85
N ILE A 275 3.78 20.08 2.88
CA ILE A 275 3.85 20.45 1.46
C ILE A 275 2.44 20.34 0.90
N ASP A 276 1.99 21.38 0.21
CA ASP A 276 0.62 21.43 -0.32
C ASP A 276 0.52 20.71 -1.69
N PHE A 277 0.44 19.38 -1.67
CA PHE A 277 0.47 18.52 -2.87
C PHE A 277 -0.73 18.66 -3.80
N ILE A 278 -1.82 19.30 -3.36
CA ILE A 278 -3.03 19.51 -4.17
C ILE A 278 -2.96 20.81 -4.98
N LYS A 279 -1.93 21.63 -4.79
CA LYS A 279 -1.67 22.79 -5.65
C LYS A 279 -1.12 22.35 -6.99
N GLU A 280 -1.98 22.26 -8.00
CA GLU A 280 -1.75 22.58 -9.43
C GLU A 280 -0.58 21.90 -10.19
N GLU A 281 0.29 21.16 -9.51
CA GLU A 281 1.61 20.76 -10.01
C GLU A 281 1.71 19.26 -10.23
N ALA A 282 1.03 18.45 -9.41
CA ALA A 282 0.96 17.00 -9.61
C ALA A 282 0.30 16.68 -10.95
N ASN A 283 0.89 15.76 -11.71
CA ASN A 283 0.63 15.58 -13.14
C ASN A 283 -0.86 15.41 -13.48
N LEU A 284 -1.57 14.52 -12.79
CA LEU A 284 -3.01 14.30 -13.02
C LEU A 284 -3.84 15.54 -12.63
N SER A 285 -3.56 16.14 -11.47
CA SER A 285 -4.29 17.32 -10.97
C SER A 285 -4.15 18.50 -11.95
N ALA A 286 -2.92 18.82 -12.33
CA ALA A 286 -2.58 19.90 -13.25
C ALA A 286 -3.30 19.75 -14.60
N LYS A 287 -3.39 18.51 -15.11
CA LYS A 287 -4.06 18.23 -16.38
C LYS A 287 -5.59 18.30 -16.26
N LEU A 288 -6.18 17.74 -15.19
CA LEU A 288 -7.63 17.84 -14.96
C LEU A 288 -8.10 19.29 -14.78
N GLN A 289 -7.32 20.13 -14.10
CA GLN A 289 -7.62 21.56 -13.95
C GLN A 289 -7.58 22.31 -15.28
N LYS A 290 -6.62 21.99 -16.17
CA LYS A 290 -6.59 22.54 -17.54
C LYS A 290 -7.84 22.18 -18.34
N GLU A 291 -8.44 21.03 -18.05
CA GLU A 291 -9.72 20.58 -18.62
C GLU A 291 -10.96 21.16 -17.88
N GLY A 292 -10.76 22.07 -16.91
CA GLY A 292 -11.84 22.74 -16.19
C GLY A 292 -12.41 21.98 -15.00
N VAL A 293 -11.78 20.88 -14.55
CA VAL A 293 -12.22 20.13 -13.37
C VAL A 293 -11.81 20.89 -12.10
N SER A 294 -12.78 21.20 -11.23
CA SER A 294 -12.52 21.90 -9.97
C SER A 294 -11.71 21.06 -8.97
N GLU A 295 -10.98 21.72 -8.07
CA GLU A 295 -10.22 21.06 -7.01
C GLU A 295 -11.12 20.18 -6.13
N GLU A 296 -12.33 20.64 -5.81
CA GLU A 296 -13.31 19.87 -5.04
C GLU A 296 -13.66 18.54 -5.74
N ASN A 297 -13.87 18.58 -7.06
CA ASN A 297 -14.15 17.38 -7.84
C ASN A 297 -12.92 16.46 -7.93
N ILE A 298 -11.71 17.01 -8.08
CA ILE A 298 -10.46 16.23 -8.02
C ILE A 298 -10.35 15.52 -6.66
N ARG A 299 -10.63 16.21 -5.56
CA ARG A 299 -10.63 15.61 -4.21
C ARG A 299 -11.65 14.48 -4.07
N LYS A 300 -12.85 14.62 -4.65
CA LYS A 300 -13.85 13.53 -4.68
C LYS A 300 -13.33 12.34 -5.48
N ILE A 301 -12.79 12.58 -6.68
CA ILE A 301 -12.25 11.55 -7.59
C ILE A 301 -11.16 10.72 -6.93
N ILE A 302 -10.18 11.36 -6.27
CA ILE A 302 -9.05 10.63 -5.67
C ILE A 302 -9.41 9.88 -4.38
N ASN A 303 -10.59 10.13 -3.80
CA ASN A 303 -11.09 9.38 -2.65
C ASN A 303 -12.11 8.29 -3.03
N ASP A 304 -12.43 8.17 -4.32
CA ASP A 304 -13.41 7.22 -4.84
C ASP A 304 -12.72 5.90 -5.27
N LYS A 305 -13.06 4.81 -4.58
CA LYS A 305 -12.50 3.48 -4.83
C LYS A 305 -13.00 2.82 -6.11
N GLU A 306 -14.20 3.16 -6.59
CA GLU A 306 -14.70 2.69 -7.88
C GLU A 306 -13.92 3.36 -9.02
N ILE A 307 -13.62 4.65 -8.87
CA ILE A 307 -12.77 5.37 -9.82
C ILE A 307 -11.34 4.81 -9.82
N HIS A 308 -10.74 4.51 -8.67
CA HIS A 308 -9.43 3.85 -8.66
C HIS A 308 -9.45 2.52 -9.42
N SER A 309 -10.47 1.69 -9.19
CA SER A 309 -10.61 0.39 -9.83
C SER A 309 -10.78 0.52 -11.36
N LEU A 310 -11.55 1.52 -11.80
CA LEU A 310 -11.76 1.80 -13.22
C LEU A 310 -10.48 2.25 -13.94
N LEU A 311 -9.62 2.99 -13.23
CA LEU A 311 -8.43 3.63 -13.79
C LEU A 311 -7.14 2.85 -13.53
N GLU A 312 -7.28 1.63 -13.00
CA GLU A 312 -6.17 0.73 -12.78
C GLU A 312 -5.45 0.43 -14.11
N HIS A 313 -4.11 0.48 -14.09
CA HIS A 313 -3.23 0.29 -15.26
C HIS A 313 -3.40 1.32 -16.40
N LYS A 314 -4.22 2.35 -16.23
CA LYS A 314 -4.40 3.41 -17.23
C LYS A 314 -3.27 4.42 -17.17
N ASN A 315 -2.91 4.96 -18.32
CA ASN A 315 -2.03 6.13 -18.37
C ASN A 315 -2.79 7.40 -17.97
N THR A 316 -2.05 8.43 -17.58
CA THR A 316 -2.64 9.71 -17.15
C THR A 316 -3.60 10.31 -18.19
N SER A 317 -3.26 10.26 -19.49
CA SER A 317 -4.14 10.77 -20.56
C SER A 317 -5.45 9.99 -20.68
N GLU A 318 -5.39 8.65 -20.62
CA GLU A 318 -6.58 7.80 -20.66
C GLU A 318 -7.49 8.04 -19.44
N ALA A 319 -6.88 8.25 -18.26
CA ALA A 319 -7.61 8.55 -17.05
C ALA A 319 -8.38 9.88 -17.13
N ILE A 320 -7.80 10.90 -17.75
CA ILE A 320 -8.46 12.20 -17.93
C ILE A 320 -9.71 12.06 -18.81
N GLU A 321 -9.60 11.37 -19.95
CA GLU A 321 -10.75 11.16 -20.84
C GLU A 321 -11.89 10.40 -20.14
N LEU A 322 -11.56 9.34 -19.39
CA LEU A 322 -12.54 8.57 -18.64
C LEU A 322 -13.20 9.38 -17.52
N ILE A 323 -12.43 10.18 -16.78
CA ILE A 323 -12.95 11.07 -15.74
C ILE A 323 -13.92 12.09 -16.34
N LYS A 324 -13.56 12.72 -17.46
CA LYS A 324 -14.43 13.68 -18.15
C LYS A 324 -15.76 13.06 -18.57
N SER A 325 -15.72 11.84 -19.11
CA SER A 325 -16.94 11.11 -19.51
C SER A 325 -17.89 10.74 -18.36
N LYS A 326 -17.43 10.83 -17.11
CA LYS A 326 -18.23 10.55 -15.91
C LYS A 326 -18.66 11.79 -15.13
N LEU A 327 -18.02 12.94 -15.37
CA LEU A 327 -18.34 14.22 -14.72
C LEU A 327 -19.27 15.11 -15.56
N ILE A 328 -19.40 14.82 -16.85
CA ILE A 328 -20.29 15.49 -17.82
C ILE A 328 -21.43 14.53 -18.16
#